data_AF-A0A519J3S4-F1
#
_entry.id   AF-A0A519J3S4-F1
#
_cell.length_a   1.000
_cell.length_b   1.000
_cell.length_c   1.000
_cell.angle_alpha   90.00
_cell.angle_beta   90.00
_cell.angle_gamma   90.00
#
_symmetry.space_group_name_H-M   'P 1'
#
loop_
_entity.id
_entity.type
_entity.pdbx_description
1 polymer ?
#
loop_
_entity_poly.entity_id
_entity_poly.type
_entity_poly.pdbx_seq_one_letter_code
_entity_poly.pdbx_strand_id
1 'polypeptide(L)'
;MASLNTPLSVRLSGEDTSFLAELEVDGAVTASDKIRGLIRQARQRAEPVESFPAALVVSHEQLAAAVRAVRIIEQDLDRHSDVAAGLMTTAEEFLALALTAPRAGSACAADDLVRHEARLVDCAARMTDQLLRWAVTPTAPAYDPSVISRRLAELADLMKLVSAAPAAR
;
A
#
# COMPACT_ATOMS: atom_id res chain seq x y z
N MET A 1 -32.09 12.64 19.23
CA MET A 1 -32.04 11.61 20.29
C MET A 1 -30.72 11.76 21.02
N ALA A 2 -30.75 11.88 22.35
CA ALA A 2 -29.54 12.13 23.17
C ALA A 2 -28.57 10.93 23.06
N SER A 3 -27.33 11.18 22.65
CA SER A 3 -26.28 10.15 22.65
C SER A 3 -25.93 9.81 24.09
N LEU A 4 -26.44 8.69 24.61
CA LEU A 4 -26.10 8.21 25.93
C LEU A 4 -24.62 7.79 25.95
N ASN A 5 -23.80 8.58 26.64
CA ASN A 5 -22.38 8.29 26.84
C ASN A 5 -22.28 7.23 27.96
N THR A 6 -22.00 5.97 27.61
CA THR A 6 -21.87 4.89 28.59
C THR A 6 -20.44 4.90 29.15
N PRO A 7 -20.24 5.02 30.48
CA PRO A 7 -18.90 5.05 31.05
C PRO A 7 -18.20 3.70 30.87
N LEU A 8 -16.97 3.73 30.35
CA LEU A 8 -16.12 2.57 30.16
C LEU A 8 -14.93 2.68 31.14
N SER A 9 -14.77 1.71 32.03
CA SER A 9 -13.60 1.60 32.92
C SER A 9 -12.67 0.51 32.42
N VAL A 10 -11.42 0.87 32.13
CA VAL A 10 -10.38 -0.05 31.64
C VAL A 10 -9.13 0.14 32.49
N ARG A 11 -8.41 -0.96 32.76
CA ARG A 11 -7.09 -0.92 33.38
C ARG A 11 -6.04 -0.96 32.28
N LEU A 12 -5.22 0.06 32.20
CA LEU A 12 -4.11 0.17 31.26
C LEU A 12 -2.79 0.04 32.01
N SER A 13 -1.74 -0.42 31.32
CA SER A 13 -0.40 -0.37 31.88
C SER A 13 0.09 1.09 31.96
N GLY A 14 1.15 1.32 32.74
CA GLY A 14 1.79 2.63 32.77
C GLY A 14 2.31 3.06 31.39
N GLU A 15 2.84 2.11 30.62
CA GLU A 15 3.34 2.33 29.26
C GLU A 15 2.22 2.75 28.30
N ASP A 16 1.09 2.04 28.28
CA ASP A 16 -0.05 2.36 27.43
C ASP A 16 -0.64 3.74 27.75
N THR A 17 -0.62 4.12 29.03
CA THR A 17 -1.11 5.42 29.49
C THR A 17 -0.21 6.55 28.99
N SER A 18 1.11 6.36 29.06
CA SER A 18 2.08 7.31 28.51
C SER A 18 1.95 7.42 26.99
N PHE A 19 1.83 6.30 26.29
CA PHE A 19 1.63 6.29 24.84
C PHE A 19 0.35 7.05 24.44
N LEU A 20 -0.77 6.81 25.12
CA LEU A 20 -2.01 7.55 24.87
C LEU A 20 -1.87 9.06 25.17
N ALA A 21 -1.05 9.45 26.15
CA ALA A 21 -0.80 10.85 26.45
C ALA A 21 -0.04 11.57 25.32
N GLU A 22 0.89 10.87 24.67
CA GLU A 22 1.70 11.41 23.56
C GLU A 22 1.00 11.30 22.19
N LEU A 23 0.07 10.36 22.03
CA LEU A 23 -0.61 10.12 20.75
C LEU A 23 -1.38 11.35 20.26
N GLU A 24 -1.02 11.87 19.10
CA GLU A 24 -1.75 12.96 18.45
C GLU A 24 -2.91 12.40 17.60
N VAL A 25 -4.13 12.83 17.91
CA VAL A 25 -5.33 12.50 17.14
C VAL A 25 -6.08 13.81 16.86
N ASP A 26 -6.48 14.02 15.61
CA ASP A 26 -7.09 15.26 15.16
C ASP A 26 -8.33 15.62 16.00
N GLY A 27 -8.32 16.85 16.55
CA GLY A 27 -9.35 17.38 17.43
C GLY A 27 -9.48 16.71 18.81
N ALA A 28 -8.52 15.88 19.25
CA ALA A 28 -8.57 15.18 20.54
C ALA A 28 -7.55 15.72 21.56
N VAL A 29 -8.03 16.19 22.71
CA VAL A 29 -7.17 16.73 23.79
C VAL A 29 -7.14 15.79 24.99
N THR A 30 -8.28 15.22 25.38
CA THR A 30 -8.35 14.32 26.55
C THR A 30 -8.11 12.87 26.16
N ALA A 31 -7.71 12.02 27.11
CA ALA A 31 -7.59 10.57 26.89
C ALA A 31 -8.90 9.95 26.39
N SER A 32 -10.05 10.43 26.87
CA SER A 32 -11.36 10.00 26.38
C SER A 32 -11.62 10.43 24.93
N ASP A 33 -11.18 11.63 24.52
CA ASP A 33 -11.27 12.07 23.12
C ASP A 33 -10.38 11.25 22.21
N LYS A 34 -9.17 10.92 22.66
CA LYS A 34 -8.23 10.09 21.91
C LYS A 34 -8.77 8.67 21.73
N ILE A 35 -9.33 8.06 22.78
CA ILE A 35 -10.01 6.75 22.68
C ILE A 35 -11.18 6.83 21.70
N ARG A 36 -12.03 7.86 21.76
CA ARG A 36 -13.11 8.05 20.79
C ARG A 36 -12.59 8.24 19.36
N GLY A 37 -11.50 8.98 19.19
CA GLY A 37 -10.81 9.17 17.91
C GLY A 37 -10.27 7.86 17.36
N LEU A 38 -9.59 7.06 18.17
CA LEU A 38 -9.12 5.72 17.83
C LEU A 38 -10.27 4.79 17.46
N ILE A 39 -11.40 4.82 18.19
CA ILE A 39 -12.60 4.04 17.84
C ILE A 39 -13.18 4.51 16.51
N ARG A 40 -13.24 5.83 16.24
CA ARG A 40 -13.69 6.34 14.94
C ARG A 40 -12.78 5.87 13.80
N GLN A 41 -11.47 5.95 13.99
CA GLN A 41 -10.50 5.44 13.03
C GLN A 41 -10.62 3.92 12.84
N ALA A 42 -10.79 3.16 13.92
CA ALA A 42 -11.01 1.71 13.85
C ALA A 42 -12.30 1.36 13.11
N ARG A 43 -13.38 2.12 13.32
CA ARG A 43 -14.64 1.98 12.55
C ARG A 43 -14.45 2.34 11.09
N GLN A 44 -13.76 3.43 10.78
CA GLN A 44 -13.45 3.82 9.39
C GLN A 44 -12.61 2.76 8.68
N ARG A 45 -11.64 2.15 9.37
CA ARG A 45 -10.84 1.04 8.85
C ARG A 45 -11.63 -0.26 8.71
N ALA A 46 -12.65 -0.47 9.55
CA ALA A 46 -13.54 -1.62 9.47
C ALA A 46 -14.61 -1.44 8.37
N GLU A 47 -14.92 -0.21 8.00
CA GLU A 47 -15.88 0.08 6.94
C GLU A 47 -15.32 -0.40 5.59
N PRO A 48 -16.11 -1.11 4.77
CA PRO A 48 -15.78 -1.33 3.38
C PRO A 48 -15.22 -0.11 2.68
N VAL A 49 -14.08 -0.32 2.04
CA VAL A 49 -13.65 0.59 0.99
C VAL A 49 -14.46 0.26 -0.27
N GLU A 50 -15.56 0.99 -0.46
CA GLU A 50 -16.53 0.71 -1.53
C GLU A 50 -16.04 1.12 -2.92
N SER A 51 -14.95 1.89 -3.01
CA SER A 51 -14.44 2.40 -4.29
C SER A 51 -12.93 2.45 -4.35
N PHE A 52 -12.39 2.29 -5.56
CA PHE A 52 -10.96 2.37 -5.81
C PHE A 52 -10.33 3.72 -5.41
N PRO A 53 -10.94 4.89 -5.68
CA PRO A 53 -10.40 6.17 -5.21
C PRO A 53 -10.26 6.23 -3.69
N ALA A 54 -11.24 5.70 -2.94
CA ALA A 54 -11.14 5.64 -1.48
C ALA A 54 -10.02 4.68 -1.02
N ALA A 55 -9.84 3.56 -1.71
CA ALA A 55 -8.76 2.60 -1.42
C ALA A 55 -7.39 3.18 -1.69
N LEU A 56 -7.27 4.03 -2.72
CA LEU A 56 -6.04 4.72 -3.04
C LEU A 56 -5.63 5.71 -1.95
N VAL A 57 -6.60 6.46 -1.39
CA VAL A 57 -6.33 7.36 -0.24
C VAL A 57 -5.82 6.56 0.95
N VAL A 58 -6.51 5.45 1.30
CA VAL A 58 -6.10 4.59 2.41
C VAL A 58 -4.70 3.99 2.18
N SER A 59 -4.43 3.52 0.97
CA SER A 59 -3.13 2.97 0.60
C SER A 59 -2.02 4.02 0.69
N HIS A 60 -2.28 5.23 0.17
CA HIS A 60 -1.35 6.35 0.25
C HIS A 60 -1.03 6.72 1.69
N GLU A 61 -2.02 6.83 2.57
CA GLU A 61 -1.82 7.10 3.99
C GLU A 61 -0.97 6.02 4.68
N GLN A 62 -1.16 4.74 4.30
CA GLN A 62 -0.39 3.63 4.86
C GLN A 62 1.10 3.67 4.44
N LEU A 63 1.40 4.05 3.20
CA LEU A 63 2.78 4.10 2.70
C LEU A 63 3.47 5.46 2.94
N ALA A 64 2.71 6.53 3.21
CA ALA A 64 3.24 7.89 3.27
C ALA A 64 4.40 8.08 4.26
N ALA A 65 4.36 7.41 5.42
CA ALA A 65 5.44 7.49 6.40
C ALA A 65 6.76 6.88 5.87
N ALA A 66 6.67 5.71 5.22
CA ALA A 66 7.83 5.04 4.63
C ALA A 66 8.39 5.85 3.45
N VAL A 67 7.52 6.35 2.56
CA VAL A 67 7.91 7.21 1.43
C VAL A 67 8.62 8.46 1.92
N ARG A 68 8.07 9.16 2.94
CA ARG A 68 8.71 10.34 3.53
C ARG A 68 10.07 10.01 4.14
N ALA A 69 10.20 8.91 4.87
CA ALA A 69 11.47 8.51 5.47
C ALA A 69 12.57 8.29 4.41
N VAL A 70 12.23 7.61 3.30
CA VAL A 70 13.15 7.42 2.17
C VAL A 70 13.54 8.77 1.55
N ARG A 71 12.56 9.64 1.29
CA ARG A 71 12.79 10.97 0.68
C ARG A 71 13.69 11.88 1.51
N ILE A 72 13.56 11.85 2.83
CA ILE A 72 14.42 12.61 3.74
C ILE A 72 15.88 12.15 3.59
N ILE A 73 16.11 10.84 3.63
CA ILE A 73 17.45 10.26 3.47
C ILE A 73 18.03 10.56 2.08
N GLU A 74 17.22 10.45 1.03
CA GLU A 74 17.61 10.80 -0.34
C GLU A 74 18.04 12.25 -0.47
N GLN A 75 17.29 13.16 0.14
CA GLN A 75 17.60 14.60 0.14
C GLN A 75 18.90 14.89 0.90
N ASP A 76 19.11 14.26 2.06
CA ASP A 76 20.33 14.45 2.86
C ASP A 76 21.59 13.93 2.14
N LEU A 77 21.43 12.89 1.32
CA LEU A 77 22.52 12.27 0.55
C LEU A 77 22.70 12.86 -0.85
N ASP A 78 21.85 13.80 -1.27
CA ASP A 78 21.78 14.32 -2.66
C ASP A 78 21.72 13.19 -3.71
N ARG A 79 20.92 12.16 -3.43
CA ARG A 79 20.77 10.97 -4.28
C ARG A 79 19.30 10.61 -4.44
N HIS A 80 18.91 10.17 -5.63
CA HIS A 80 17.54 9.77 -5.92
C HIS A 80 17.48 8.42 -6.61
N SER A 81 16.47 7.61 -6.26
CA SER A 81 16.18 6.34 -6.93
C SER A 81 14.77 6.38 -7.53
N ASP A 82 14.69 6.56 -8.85
CA ASP A 82 13.43 6.42 -9.59
C ASP A 82 12.91 4.99 -9.49
N VAL A 83 13.79 4.00 -9.32
CA VAL A 83 13.41 2.61 -9.10
C VAL A 83 12.63 2.47 -7.80
N ALA A 84 13.17 3.00 -6.70
CA ALA A 84 12.51 2.94 -5.40
C ALA A 84 11.20 3.74 -5.42
N ALA A 85 11.21 4.94 -6.00
CA ALA A 85 10.03 5.78 -6.14
C ALA A 85 8.93 5.08 -6.96
N GLY A 86 9.26 4.53 -8.13
CA GLY A 86 8.30 3.85 -8.99
C GLY A 86 7.73 2.58 -8.38
N LEU A 87 8.54 1.80 -7.67
CA LEU A 87 8.08 0.60 -6.96
C LEU A 87 7.16 0.95 -5.78
N MET A 88 7.47 2.00 -5.01
CA MET A 88 6.59 2.46 -3.92
C MET A 88 5.24 2.94 -4.46
N THR A 89 5.22 3.73 -5.55
CA THR A 89 3.99 4.16 -6.22
C THR A 89 3.17 2.97 -6.72
N THR A 90 3.81 1.97 -7.32
CA THR A 90 3.10 0.78 -7.82
C THR A 90 2.59 -0.08 -6.67
N ALA A 91 3.34 -0.17 -5.56
CA ALA A 91 2.89 -0.84 -4.35
C ALA A 91 1.65 -0.16 -3.74
N GLU A 92 1.59 1.18 -3.75
CA GLU A 92 0.39 1.92 -3.33
C GLU A 92 -0.83 1.51 -4.17
N GLU A 93 -0.69 1.47 -5.50
CA GLU A 93 -1.79 1.07 -6.38
C GLU A 93 -2.21 -0.39 -6.18
N PHE A 94 -1.24 -1.30 -6.02
CA PHE A 94 -1.49 -2.72 -5.82
C PHE A 94 -2.23 -2.98 -4.50
N LEU A 95 -1.84 -2.29 -3.42
CA LEU A 95 -2.55 -2.35 -2.15
C LEU A 95 -3.97 -1.78 -2.28
N ALA A 96 -4.15 -0.66 -3.00
CA ALA A 96 -5.47 -0.10 -3.24
C ALA A 96 -6.38 -1.09 -4.00
N LEU A 97 -5.85 -1.79 -5.01
CA LEU A 97 -6.58 -2.85 -5.70
C LEU A 97 -6.96 -3.95 -4.73
N ALA A 98 -6.02 -4.50 -3.96
CA ALA A 98 -6.27 -5.56 -2.99
C ALA A 98 -7.35 -5.20 -1.95
N LEU A 99 -7.40 -3.94 -1.50
CA LEU A 99 -8.42 -3.44 -0.58
C LEU A 99 -9.83 -3.37 -1.21
N THR A 100 -9.91 -3.25 -2.55
CA THR A 100 -11.18 -3.28 -3.30
C THR A 100 -11.63 -4.67 -3.74
N ALA A 101 -11.11 -5.73 -3.12
CA ALA A 101 -11.50 -7.10 -3.45
C ALA A 101 -13.04 -7.28 -3.37
N PRO A 102 -13.66 -7.94 -4.37
CA PRO A 102 -15.09 -8.23 -4.37
C PRO A 102 -15.51 -9.00 -3.13
N ARG A 103 -16.69 -8.67 -2.61
CA ARG A 103 -17.22 -9.25 -1.37
C ARG A 103 -18.23 -10.35 -1.64
N ALA A 104 -18.30 -11.29 -0.71
CA ALA A 104 -19.36 -12.29 -0.67
C ALA A 104 -20.72 -11.59 -0.57
N GLY A 105 -21.70 -12.05 -1.37
CA GLY A 105 -23.06 -11.51 -1.38
C GLY A 105 -23.38 -10.51 -2.49
N SER A 106 -22.43 -10.17 -3.38
CA SER A 106 -22.74 -9.46 -4.63
C SER A 106 -23.55 -10.38 -5.58
N ALA A 107 -24.60 -9.85 -6.19
CA ALA A 107 -25.38 -10.56 -7.22
C ALA A 107 -24.53 -10.92 -8.45
N CYS A 108 -23.46 -10.16 -8.71
CA CYS A 108 -22.52 -10.35 -9.81
C CYS A 108 -21.12 -10.78 -9.32
N ALA A 109 -21.04 -11.49 -8.18
CA ALA A 109 -19.76 -11.82 -7.53
C ALA A 109 -18.74 -12.51 -8.45
N ALA A 110 -19.19 -13.38 -9.37
CA ALA A 110 -18.29 -14.06 -10.31
C ALA A 110 -17.64 -13.09 -11.32
N ASP A 111 -18.44 -12.25 -11.97
CA ASP A 111 -17.94 -11.26 -12.94
C ASP A 111 -17.08 -10.19 -12.25
N ASP A 112 -17.41 -9.83 -11.01
CA ASP A 112 -16.61 -8.90 -10.20
C ASP A 112 -15.24 -9.49 -9.88
N LEU A 113 -15.15 -10.79 -9.56
CA LEU A 113 -13.89 -11.48 -9.32
C LEU A 113 -13.01 -11.54 -10.57
N VAL A 114 -13.58 -11.86 -11.73
CA VAL A 114 -12.85 -11.87 -13.01
C VAL A 114 -12.28 -10.48 -13.32
N ARG A 115 -13.10 -9.42 -13.17
CA ARG A 115 -12.63 -8.04 -13.39
C ARG A 115 -11.57 -7.62 -12.38
N HIS A 116 -11.70 -8.06 -11.13
CA HIS A 116 -10.73 -7.76 -10.09
C HIS A 116 -9.38 -8.45 -10.36
N GLU A 117 -9.39 -9.73 -10.72
CA GLU A 117 -8.20 -10.46 -11.14
C GLU A 117 -7.51 -9.78 -12.31
N ALA A 118 -8.27 -9.43 -13.37
CA ALA A 118 -7.72 -8.74 -14.53
C ALA A 118 -7.00 -7.44 -14.13
N ARG A 119 -7.58 -6.63 -13.23
CA ARG A 119 -6.96 -5.39 -12.76
C ARG A 119 -5.68 -5.63 -11.95
N LEU A 120 -5.62 -6.67 -11.13
CA LEU A 120 -4.41 -7.06 -10.40
C LEU A 120 -3.30 -7.49 -11.36
N VAL A 121 -3.65 -8.31 -12.35
CA VAL A 121 -2.73 -8.76 -13.39
C VAL A 121 -2.23 -7.59 -14.23
N ASP A 122 -3.10 -6.66 -14.63
CA ASP A 122 -2.71 -5.44 -15.36
C ASP A 122 -1.73 -4.59 -14.54
N CYS A 123 -1.95 -4.45 -13.23
CA CYS A 123 -1.04 -3.73 -12.34
C CYS A 123 0.34 -4.42 -12.27
N ALA A 124 0.36 -5.74 -12.07
CA ALA A 124 1.60 -6.52 -12.06
C ALA A 124 2.33 -6.48 -13.41
N ALA A 125 1.59 -6.51 -14.53
CA ALA A 125 2.14 -6.41 -15.87
C ALA A 125 2.80 -5.05 -16.11
N ARG A 126 2.19 -3.94 -15.69
CA ARG A 126 2.82 -2.61 -15.75
C ARG A 126 4.07 -2.53 -14.88
N MET A 127 4.05 -3.11 -13.68
CA MET A 127 5.24 -3.18 -12.83
C MET A 127 6.38 -3.94 -13.52
N THR A 128 6.04 -5.03 -14.21
CA THR A 128 7.00 -5.84 -14.96
C THR A 128 7.55 -5.07 -16.16
N ASP A 129 6.71 -4.38 -16.92
CA ASP A 129 7.15 -3.50 -18.03
C ASP A 129 8.14 -2.44 -17.54
N GLN A 130 7.84 -1.79 -16.41
CA GLN A 130 8.72 -0.79 -15.80
C GLN A 130 10.07 -1.38 -15.36
N LEU A 131 10.06 -2.56 -14.74
CA LEU A 131 11.29 -3.28 -14.37
C LEU A 131 12.15 -3.62 -15.59
N LEU A 132 11.52 -4.10 -16.67
CA LEU A 132 12.21 -4.44 -17.92
C LEU A 132 12.83 -3.20 -18.59
N ARG A 133 12.14 -2.05 -18.57
CA ARG A 133 12.67 -0.77 -19.08
C ARG A 133 13.92 -0.33 -18.31
N TRP A 134 13.90 -0.42 -16.98
CA TRP A 134 15.08 -0.08 -16.19
C TRP A 134 16.24 -1.05 -16.41
N ALA A 135 15.96 -2.32 -16.69
CA ALA A 135 16.99 -3.33 -16.93
C ALA A 135 17.81 -3.09 -18.20
N VAL A 136 17.17 -2.55 -19.23
CA VAL A 136 17.84 -2.22 -20.50
C VAL A 136 18.45 -0.82 -20.48
N THR A 137 18.28 -0.06 -19.39
CA THR A 137 18.88 1.26 -19.21
C THR A 137 20.29 1.10 -18.60
N PRO A 138 21.37 1.58 -19.26
CA PRO A 138 22.76 1.34 -18.83
C PRO A 138 23.08 1.82 -17.41
N THR A 139 22.38 2.86 -16.97
CA THR A 139 22.42 3.38 -15.60
C THR A 139 20.99 3.50 -15.11
N ALA A 140 20.43 2.38 -14.64
CA ALA A 140 19.15 2.44 -13.94
C ALA A 140 19.26 3.48 -12.81
N PRO A 141 18.31 4.43 -12.70
CA PRO A 141 18.27 5.41 -11.61
C PRO A 141 17.87 4.74 -10.30
N ALA A 142 18.76 3.89 -9.79
CA ALA A 142 18.66 3.14 -8.55
C ALA A 142 19.84 3.49 -7.64
N TYR A 143 19.71 3.18 -6.35
CA TYR A 143 20.83 3.32 -5.40
C TYR A 143 22.03 2.43 -5.78
N ASP A 144 21.76 1.23 -6.29
CA ASP A 144 22.74 0.33 -6.94
C ASP A 144 22.32 0.15 -8.41
N PRO A 145 23.06 0.71 -9.38
CA PRO A 145 22.73 0.59 -10.81
C PRO A 145 22.64 -0.86 -11.31
N SER A 146 23.28 -1.81 -10.62
CA SER A 146 23.30 -3.23 -10.99
C SER A 146 22.17 -4.06 -10.38
N VAL A 147 21.35 -3.48 -9.47
CA VAL A 147 20.37 -4.24 -8.69
C VAL A 147 19.34 -4.95 -9.58
N ILE A 148 18.90 -4.27 -10.65
CA ILE A 148 17.89 -4.80 -11.57
C ILE A 148 18.51 -5.81 -12.53
N SER A 149 19.64 -5.47 -13.16
CA SER A 149 20.31 -6.36 -14.12
C SER A 149 20.76 -7.68 -13.48
N ARG A 150 21.24 -7.64 -12.23
CA ARG A 150 21.58 -8.83 -11.45
C ARG A 150 20.39 -9.76 -11.24
N ARG A 151 19.22 -9.21 -10.87
CA ARG A 151 18.00 -10.01 -10.64
C ARG A 151 17.40 -10.55 -11.94
N LEU A 152 17.48 -9.80 -13.03
CA LEU A 152 17.00 -10.27 -14.33
C LEU A 152 17.90 -11.35 -14.94
N ALA A 153 19.20 -11.33 -14.66
CA ALA A 153 20.07 -12.44 -15.03
C ALA A 153 19.62 -13.76 -14.38
N GLU A 154 19.17 -13.74 -13.12
CA GLU A 154 18.61 -14.90 -12.42
C GLU A 154 17.28 -15.38 -13.03
N LEU A 155 16.53 -14.47 -13.66
CA LEU A 155 15.24 -14.75 -14.32
C LEU A 155 15.38 -15.07 -15.81
N ALA A 156 16.59 -15.03 -16.37
CA ALA A 156 16.82 -15.10 -17.82
C ALA A 156 16.27 -16.39 -18.46
N ASP A 157 16.40 -17.52 -17.79
CA ASP A 157 15.93 -18.79 -18.33
C ASP A 157 14.40 -18.89 -18.30
N LEU A 158 13.75 -18.35 -17.28
CA LEU A 158 12.28 -18.22 -17.25
C LEU A 158 11.78 -17.32 -18.37
N MET A 159 12.45 -16.18 -18.62
CA MET A 159 12.09 -15.28 -19.72
C MET A 159 12.20 -15.95 -21.10
N LYS A 160 13.23 -16.78 -21.32
CA LYS A 160 13.38 -17.56 -22.56
C LYS A 160 12.27 -18.61 -22.71
N LEU A 161 11.87 -19.26 -21.62
CA LEU A 161 10.79 -20.24 -21.65
C LEU A 161 9.44 -19.59 -21.96
N VAL A 162 9.17 -18.42 -21.35
CA VAL A 162 7.95 -17.65 -21.63
C VAL A 162 7.91 -17.15 -23.07
N SER A 163 9.03 -16.70 -23.63
CA SER A 163 9.07 -16.25 -25.04
C SER A 163 8.97 -17.40 -26.06
N ALA A 164 9.40 -18.61 -25.68
CA ALA A 164 9.27 -19.81 -26.50
C ALA A 164 7.90 -20.49 -26.36
N ALA A 165 7.14 -20.19 -25.30
CA ALA A 165 5.81 -20.73 -25.10
C ALA A 165 4.84 -20.15 -26.15
N PRO A 166 4.04 -20.98 -26.86
CA PRO A 166 2.93 -20.46 -27.63
C PRO A 166 2.00 -19.75 -26.64
N ALA A 167 1.60 -18.51 -26.96
CA ALA A 167 0.68 -17.75 -26.11
C ALA A 167 -0.51 -18.66 -25.74
N ALA A 168 -0.66 -18.94 -24.44
CA ALA A 168 -1.76 -19.75 -23.95
C ALA A 168 -3.06 -19.04 -24.36
N ARG A 169 -3.75 -19.63 -25.34
CA ARG A 169 -5.03 -19.14 -25.86
C ARG A 169 -6.17 -19.68 -25.02
#